data_AF-A0A926KN88-F1
#
_entry.id   AF-A0A926KN88-F1
#
_cell.length_a   1.000
_cell.length_b   1.000
_cell.length_c   1.000
_cell.angle_alpha   90.00
_cell.angle_beta   90.00
_cell.angle_gamma   90.00
#
_symmetry.space_group_name_H-M   'P 1'
#
loop_
_entity.id
_entity.type
_entity.pdbx_description
1 polymer ?
#
loop_
_entity_poly.entity_id
_entity_poly.type
_entity_poly.pdbx_seq_one_letter_code
_entity_poly.pdbx_strand_id
1 'polypeptide(L)'
;MSKISCDIIKDLLPLYYDNVCSANTKESVEAHIATCEDCKSILDKLNVNIGLPQETIEKNKLEGNGLKSISAYWNRSKAAAFARGMILATTVCAAFYFGYIGLYQWNITKVPTDVIEITNVSRLKDGKIAYHIKMTDGYNVNQVNSKLDSDGGFYMTPVRPLIKSKKFADIGLANMYYSINLELVNANQKAVHGKEVEIQAVYYGSPEDRILIWKKGMELPAASDAIEAQFINRD
;
A
#
# COMPACT_ATOMS: atom_id res chain seq x y z
N MET A 1 65.56 14.65 61.82
CA MET A 1 64.55 14.25 60.83
C MET A 1 63.18 14.31 61.50
N SER A 2 62.26 15.10 60.96
CA SER A 2 60.92 15.31 61.50
C SER A 2 60.14 14.00 61.51
N LYS A 3 59.78 13.51 62.70
CA LYS A 3 58.84 12.39 62.83
C LYS A 3 57.46 12.89 62.38
N ILE A 4 56.95 12.35 61.27
CA ILE A 4 55.55 12.58 60.85
C ILE A 4 54.64 11.99 61.93
N SER A 5 53.58 12.71 62.28
CA SER A 5 52.62 12.28 63.31
C SER A 5 51.80 11.08 62.83
N CYS A 6 51.35 10.24 63.76
CA CYS A 6 50.50 9.09 63.44
C CYS A 6 49.20 9.50 62.74
N ASP A 7 48.65 10.67 63.04
CA ASP A 7 47.41 11.15 62.43
C ASP A 7 47.57 11.44 60.94
N ILE A 8 48.67 12.11 60.56
CA ILE A 8 49.01 12.35 59.15
C ILE A 8 49.22 11.00 58.43
N ILE A 9 49.86 10.03 59.09
CA ILE A 9 50.07 8.70 58.49
C ILE A 9 48.73 8.00 58.28
N LYS A 10 47.82 7.99 59.26
CA LYS A 10 46.49 7.39 59.15
C LYS A 10 45.67 7.99 58.01
N ASP A 11 45.72 9.31 57.82
CA ASP A 11 45.05 10.01 56.71
C ASP A 11 45.63 9.58 55.34
N LEU A 12 46.93 9.26 55.29
CA LEU A 12 47.62 8.82 54.08
C LEU A 12 47.50 7.31 53.80
N LEU A 13 47.10 6.49 54.78
CA LEU A 13 47.05 5.03 54.62
C LEU A 13 46.13 4.55 53.48
N PRO A 14 44.92 5.10 53.25
CA PRO A 14 44.08 4.70 52.12
C PRO A 14 44.74 5.01 50.76
N LEU A 15 45.35 6.19 50.63
CA LEU A 15 46.05 6.61 49.41
C LEU A 15 47.32 5.77 49.17
N TYR A 16 47.99 5.37 50.25
CA TYR A 16 49.12 4.46 50.22
C TYR A 16 48.68 3.05 49.80
N TYR A 17 47.56 2.54 50.35
CA TYR A 17 46.97 1.25 49.99
C TYR A 17 46.59 1.18 48.51
N ASP A 18 45.97 2.24 47.97
CA ASP A 18 45.62 2.36 46.55
C ASP A 18 46.84 2.61 45.63
N ASN A 19 48.07 2.68 46.18
CA ASN A 19 49.32 2.98 45.48
C ASN A 19 49.31 4.30 44.65
N VAL A 20 48.56 5.31 45.11
CA VAL A 20 48.47 6.62 44.42
C VAL A 20 49.33 7.71 45.06
N CYS A 21 50.05 7.41 46.14
CA CYS A 21 51.00 8.31 46.80
C CYS A 21 52.26 8.59 45.93
N SER A 22 52.84 9.78 46.08
CA SER A 22 54.16 10.08 45.52
C SER A 22 55.25 9.22 46.19
N ALA A 23 56.39 9.00 45.50
CA ALA A 23 57.50 8.21 46.03
C ALA A 23 57.99 8.71 47.41
N ASN A 24 58.11 10.04 47.57
CA ASN A 24 58.53 10.65 48.83
C ASN A 24 57.53 10.39 49.97
N THR A 25 56.22 10.48 49.66
CA THR A 25 55.15 10.19 50.62
C THR A 25 55.15 8.71 50.99
N LYS A 26 55.40 7.82 50.02
CA LYS A 26 55.45 6.37 50.21
C LYS A 26 56.59 5.97 51.15
N GLU A 27 57.81 6.45 50.90
CA GLU A 27 58.97 6.20 51.76
C GLU A 27 58.73 6.70 53.19
N SER A 28 58.10 7.87 53.32
CA SER A 28 57.76 8.45 54.62
C SER A 28 56.75 7.61 55.41
N VAL A 29 55.75 7.03 54.73
CA VAL A 29 54.77 6.13 55.33
C VAL A 29 55.43 4.80 55.72
N GLU A 30 56.24 4.21 54.85
CA GLU A 30 56.99 2.96 55.09
C GLU A 30 57.93 3.07 56.30
N ALA A 31 58.68 4.16 56.40
CA ALA A 31 59.56 4.43 57.54
C ALA A 31 58.78 4.55 58.86
N HIS A 32 57.57 5.11 58.83
CA HIS A 32 56.76 5.26 60.04
C HIS A 32 56.12 3.94 60.47
N ILE A 33 55.48 3.19 59.55
CA ILE A 33 54.84 1.91 59.88
C ILE A 33 55.83 0.83 60.31
N ALA A 34 57.11 0.95 59.92
CA ALA A 34 58.18 0.09 60.40
C ALA A 34 58.43 0.23 61.91
N THR A 35 58.05 1.36 62.50
CA THR A 35 58.31 1.68 63.92
C THR A 35 57.04 1.89 64.76
N CYS A 36 55.85 1.92 64.14
CA CYS A 36 54.57 2.14 64.79
C CYS A 36 53.58 1.00 64.52
N GLU A 37 53.30 0.18 65.55
CA GLU A 37 52.38 -0.95 65.46
C GLU A 37 50.92 -0.53 65.21
N ASP A 38 50.49 0.61 65.76
CA ASP A 38 49.12 1.11 65.57
C ASP A 38 48.83 1.44 64.11
N CYS A 39 49.75 2.17 63.45
CA CYS A 39 49.62 2.52 62.03
C CYS A 39 49.71 1.27 61.14
N LYS A 40 50.53 0.29 61.52
CA LYS A 40 50.61 -1.01 60.83
C LYS A 40 49.31 -1.80 60.94
N SER A 41 48.70 -1.86 62.12
CA SER A 41 47.41 -2.53 62.33
C SER A 41 46.28 -1.93 61.50
N ILE A 42 46.27 -0.61 61.32
CA ILE A 42 45.27 0.07 60.48
C ILE A 42 45.49 -0.26 58.99
N LEU A 43 46.74 -0.30 58.53
CA LEU A 43 47.07 -0.75 57.18
C LEU A 43 46.63 -2.21 56.95
N ASP A 44 46.86 -3.09 57.92
CA ASP A 44 46.42 -4.48 57.84
C ASP A 44 44.89 -4.62 57.76
N LYS A 45 44.14 -3.75 58.46
CA LYS A 45 42.67 -3.69 58.34
C LYS A 45 42.20 -3.23 56.96
N LEU A 46 42.92 -2.32 56.32
CA LEU A 46 42.65 -1.92 54.93
C LEU A 46 42.96 -3.03 53.93
N ASN A 47 43.95 -3.88 54.22
CA ASN A 47 44.27 -5.08 53.44
C ASN A 47 43.20 -6.19 53.55
N VAL A 48 42.29 -6.12 54.54
CA VAL A 48 41.15 -7.03 54.60
C VAL A 48 40.16 -6.65 53.51
N ASN A 49 40.20 -7.42 52.42
CA ASN A 49 39.41 -7.25 51.19
C ASN A 49 37.94 -6.92 51.48
N ILE A 50 37.55 -5.65 51.31
CA ILE A 50 36.16 -5.14 51.36
C ILE A 50 35.45 -5.42 50.02
N GLY A 51 35.77 -6.55 49.39
CA GLY A 51 35.04 -7.05 48.23
C GLY A 51 33.71 -7.62 48.68
N LEU A 52 32.67 -7.47 47.86
CA LEU A 52 31.45 -8.25 48.04
C LEU A 52 31.84 -9.75 48.04
N PRO A 53 31.33 -10.56 48.98
CA PRO A 53 31.58 -11.99 48.98
C PRO A 53 31.27 -12.58 47.59
N GLN A 54 32.14 -13.47 47.10
CA GLN A 54 31.95 -14.08 45.78
C GLN A 54 30.57 -14.74 45.64
N GLU A 55 30.06 -15.34 46.72
CA GLU A 55 28.71 -15.90 46.79
C GLU A 55 27.61 -14.86 46.49
N THR A 56 27.76 -13.63 46.98
CA THR A 56 26.83 -12.52 46.71
C THR A 56 26.89 -12.07 45.25
N ILE A 57 28.09 -12.04 44.64
CA ILE A 57 28.28 -11.70 43.23
C ILE A 57 27.67 -12.78 42.32
N GLU A 58 27.83 -14.06 42.66
CA GLU A 58 27.26 -15.17 41.91
C GLU A 58 25.74 -15.24 42.04
N LYS A 59 25.18 -15.06 43.24
CA LYS A 59 23.73 -14.94 43.44
C LYS A 59 23.13 -13.80 42.61
N ASN A 60 23.73 -12.62 42.65
CA ASN A 60 23.24 -11.47 41.86
C ASN A 60 23.28 -11.73 40.34
N LYS A 61 24.30 -12.45 39.84
CA LYS A 61 24.38 -12.85 38.43
C LYS A 61 23.32 -13.89 38.06
N LEU A 62 23.07 -14.87 38.94
CA LEU A 62 22.03 -15.89 38.75
C LEU A 62 20.63 -15.26 38.75
N GLU A 63 20.35 -14.36 39.69
CA GLU A 63 19.10 -13.60 39.74
C GLU A 63 18.95 -12.68 38.49
N GLY A 64 20.03 -12.04 38.07
CA GLY A 64 20.09 -11.27 36.83
C GLY A 64 19.80 -12.08 35.57
N ASN A 65 20.17 -13.36 35.54
CA ASN A 65 19.86 -14.28 34.43
C ASN A 65 18.37 -14.63 34.38
N GLY A 66 17.71 -14.79 35.53
CA GLY A 66 16.25 -14.93 35.62
C GLY A 66 15.51 -13.69 35.10
N LEU A 67 16.00 -12.49 35.41
CA LEU A 67 15.44 -11.24 34.89
C LEU A 67 15.62 -11.10 33.35
N LYS A 68 16.75 -11.57 32.81
CA LYS A 68 17.01 -11.58 31.35
C LYS A 68 16.09 -12.53 30.59
N SER A 69 15.76 -13.70 31.14
CA SER A 69 14.84 -14.64 30.49
C SER A 69 13.40 -14.12 30.47
N ILE A 70 12.97 -13.44 31.52
CA ILE A 70 11.66 -12.77 31.60
C ILE A 70 11.57 -11.61 30.59
N SER A 71 12.61 -10.77 30.48
CA SER A 71 12.60 -9.66 29.52
C SER A 71 12.60 -10.15 28.08
N ALA A 72 13.33 -11.23 27.77
CA ALA A 72 13.30 -11.86 26.47
C ALA A 72 11.92 -12.44 26.13
N TYR A 73 11.26 -13.10 27.08
CA TYR A 73 9.88 -13.59 26.92
C TYR A 73 8.90 -12.44 26.66
N TRP A 74 8.99 -11.36 27.44
CA TRP A 74 8.13 -10.18 27.27
C TRP A 74 8.34 -9.52 25.90
N ASN A 75 9.58 -9.37 25.45
CA ASN A 75 9.86 -8.79 24.13
C ASN A 75 9.32 -9.68 23.00
N ARG A 76 9.45 -11.01 23.13
CA ARG A 76 8.86 -11.96 22.17
C ARG A 76 7.33 -11.90 22.17
N SER A 77 6.69 -11.80 23.33
CA SER A 77 5.23 -11.72 23.44
C SER A 77 4.68 -10.41 22.89
N LYS A 78 5.36 -9.28 23.13
CA LYS A 78 5.08 -7.97 22.50
C LYS A 78 5.19 -8.04 20.98
N ALA A 79 6.28 -8.61 20.46
CA ALA A 79 6.48 -8.76 19.02
C ALA A 79 5.37 -9.62 18.38
N ALA A 80 4.99 -10.72 19.02
CA ALA A 80 3.91 -11.57 18.54
C ALA A 80 2.54 -10.85 18.57
N ALA A 81 2.25 -10.09 19.62
CA ALA A 81 1.04 -9.27 19.70
C ALA A 81 1.00 -8.20 18.62
N PHE A 82 2.13 -7.52 18.36
CA PHE A 82 2.26 -6.53 17.31
C PHE A 82 2.07 -7.14 15.91
N ALA A 83 2.70 -8.30 15.65
CA ALA A 83 2.52 -9.02 14.40
C ALA A 83 1.05 -9.42 14.15
N ARG A 84 0.35 -9.92 15.17
CA ARG A 84 -1.09 -10.22 15.08
C ARG A 84 -1.92 -8.97 14.79
N GLY A 85 -1.59 -7.85 15.44
CA GLY A 85 -2.22 -6.55 15.18
C GLY A 85 -2.02 -6.07 13.75
N MET A 86 -0.80 -6.18 13.22
CA MET A 86 -0.50 -5.82 11.83
C MET A 86 -1.26 -6.70 10.83
N ILE A 87 -1.33 -8.00 11.06
CA ILE A 87 -2.10 -8.92 10.21
C ILE A 87 -3.57 -8.50 10.20
N LEU A 88 -4.17 -8.30 11.38
CA LEU A 88 -5.57 -7.89 11.49
C LEU A 88 -5.82 -6.55 10.78
N ALA A 89 -4.99 -5.54 11.01
CA ALA A 89 -5.11 -4.24 10.35
C ALA A 89 -4.99 -4.36 8.83
N THR A 90 -4.02 -5.13 8.34
CA THR A 90 -3.81 -5.36 6.90
C THR A 90 -5.01 -6.07 6.28
N THR A 91 -5.55 -7.10 6.93
CA THR A 91 -6.75 -7.80 6.46
C THR A 91 -7.96 -6.87 6.37
N VAL A 92 -8.17 -6.02 7.37
CA VAL A 92 -9.27 -5.04 7.37
C VAL A 92 -9.10 -4.01 6.25
N CYS A 93 -7.90 -3.43 6.11
CA CYS A 93 -7.61 -2.48 5.04
C CYS A 93 -7.78 -3.11 3.65
N ALA A 94 -7.32 -4.35 3.47
CA ALA A 94 -7.49 -5.09 2.22
C ALA A 94 -8.98 -5.32 1.92
N ALA A 95 -9.79 -5.71 2.91
CA ALA A 95 -11.22 -5.90 2.72
C ALA A 95 -11.92 -4.61 2.25
N PHE A 96 -11.59 -3.46 2.85
CA PHE A 96 -12.12 -2.17 2.39
C PHE A 96 -11.65 -1.81 0.99
N TYR A 97 -10.38 -2.04 0.66
CA TYR A 97 -9.83 -1.73 -0.65
C TYR A 97 -10.45 -2.59 -1.76
N PHE A 98 -10.54 -3.90 -1.56
CA PHE A 98 -11.19 -4.81 -2.51
C PHE A 98 -12.69 -4.55 -2.61
N GLY A 99 -13.34 -4.23 -1.49
CA GLY A 99 -14.73 -3.78 -1.48
C GLY A 99 -14.93 -2.51 -2.33
N TYR A 100 -14.05 -1.53 -2.18
CA TYR A 100 -14.08 -0.32 -2.99
C TYR A 100 -13.89 -0.60 -4.48
N ILE A 101 -12.90 -1.42 -4.86
CA ILE A 101 -12.69 -1.82 -6.26
C ILE A 101 -13.93 -2.51 -6.83
N GLY A 102 -14.46 -3.52 -6.12
CA GLY A 102 -15.61 -4.29 -6.58
C GLY A 102 -16.87 -3.44 -6.73
N LEU A 103 -17.09 -2.48 -5.83
CA LEU A 103 -18.29 -1.63 -5.85
C LEU A 103 -18.20 -0.46 -6.83
N TYR A 104 -17.03 0.19 -6.95
CA TYR A 104 -16.90 1.48 -7.65
C TYR A 104 -16.09 1.43 -8.94
N GLN A 105 -15.21 0.44 -9.13
CA GLN A 105 -14.34 0.37 -10.31
C GLN A 105 -14.70 -0.76 -11.27
N TRP A 106 -15.24 -1.87 -10.76
CA TRP A 106 -15.48 -3.04 -11.59
C TRP A 106 -16.75 -2.90 -12.44
N ASN A 107 -16.61 -2.67 -13.74
CA ASN A 107 -17.70 -2.41 -14.67
C ASN A 107 -18.48 -3.67 -15.09
N ILE A 108 -19.30 -4.22 -14.20
CA ILE A 108 -20.06 -5.47 -14.43
C ILE A 108 -21.55 -5.26 -14.73
N THR A 109 -22.11 -4.10 -14.38
CA THR A 109 -23.54 -3.84 -14.51
C THR A 109 -23.84 -3.30 -15.91
N LYS A 110 -24.58 -4.06 -16.71
CA LYS A 110 -25.08 -3.63 -18.02
C LYS A 110 -26.05 -2.46 -17.85
N VAL A 111 -25.93 -1.43 -18.68
CA VAL A 111 -26.88 -0.30 -18.66
C VAL A 111 -28.15 -0.71 -19.42
N PRO A 112 -29.34 -0.56 -18.81
CA PRO A 112 -30.60 -0.89 -19.47
C PRO A 112 -30.92 0.13 -20.58
N THR A 113 -31.69 -0.27 -21.59
CA THR A 113 -31.95 0.58 -22.76
C THR A 113 -32.97 1.69 -22.52
N ASP A 114 -33.78 1.59 -21.48
CA ASP A 114 -34.78 2.60 -21.09
C ASP A 114 -34.16 3.95 -20.71
N VAL A 115 -32.88 3.96 -20.33
CA VAL A 115 -32.11 5.17 -20.02
C VAL A 115 -31.15 5.60 -21.13
N ILE A 116 -31.26 5.00 -22.31
CA ILE A 116 -30.39 5.26 -23.47
C ILE A 116 -31.19 5.91 -24.58
N GLU A 117 -30.80 7.13 -24.94
CA GLU A 117 -31.32 7.83 -26.10
C GLU A 117 -30.29 7.76 -27.25
N ILE A 118 -30.74 7.25 -28.41
CA ILE A 118 -29.93 7.19 -29.63
C ILE A 118 -30.56 8.12 -30.66
N THR A 119 -29.77 9.08 -31.16
CA THR A 119 -30.23 10.07 -32.14
C THR A 119 -29.23 10.22 -33.28
N ASN A 120 -29.62 10.93 -34.34
CA ASN A 120 -28.75 11.31 -35.46
C ASN A 120 -28.06 10.13 -36.17
N VAL A 121 -28.73 8.96 -36.20
CA VAL A 121 -28.24 7.79 -36.94
C VAL A 121 -28.23 8.11 -38.43
N SER A 122 -27.04 8.14 -39.02
CA SER A 122 -26.82 8.61 -40.38
C SER A 122 -25.58 7.97 -41.00
N ARG A 123 -25.44 8.09 -42.32
CA ARG A 123 -24.28 7.61 -43.07
C ARG A 123 -23.36 8.78 -43.44
N LEU A 124 -22.10 8.71 -43.02
CA LEU A 124 -21.06 9.67 -43.36
C LEU A 124 -20.62 9.51 -44.84
N LYS A 125 -19.99 10.55 -45.40
CA LYS A 125 -19.43 10.55 -46.77
C LYS A 125 -18.40 9.44 -47.01
N ASP A 126 -17.68 9.02 -45.98
CA ASP A 126 -16.70 7.92 -46.02
C ASP A 126 -17.33 6.51 -45.84
N GLY A 127 -18.66 6.44 -45.73
CA GLY A 127 -19.41 5.19 -45.58
C GLY A 127 -19.55 4.69 -44.14
N LYS A 128 -18.89 5.31 -43.14
CA LYS A 128 -19.09 4.99 -41.73
C LYS A 128 -20.53 5.33 -41.29
N ILE A 129 -21.03 4.60 -40.30
CA ILE A 129 -22.34 4.89 -39.68
C ILE A 129 -22.09 5.76 -38.46
N ALA A 130 -22.62 6.98 -38.46
CA ALA A 130 -22.57 7.89 -37.34
C ALA A 130 -23.86 7.83 -36.52
N TYR A 131 -23.74 7.96 -35.20
CA TYR A 131 -24.87 8.03 -34.28
C TYR A 131 -24.46 8.75 -33.00
N HIS A 132 -25.44 9.36 -32.33
CA HIS A 132 -25.26 10.03 -31.05
C HIS A 132 -25.87 9.20 -29.93
N ILE A 133 -25.15 9.05 -28.83
CA ILE A 133 -25.65 8.39 -27.62
C ILE A 133 -25.77 9.42 -26.51
N LYS A 134 -26.89 9.42 -25.80
CA LYS A 134 -27.11 10.20 -24.58
C LYS A 134 -27.78 9.36 -23.50
N MET A 135 -27.20 9.37 -22.31
CA MET A 135 -27.78 8.74 -21.13
C MET A 135 -28.72 9.71 -20.43
N THR A 136 -29.94 9.26 -20.11
CA THR A 136 -30.99 10.11 -19.53
C THR A 136 -31.05 10.03 -18.00
N ASP A 137 -30.37 9.05 -17.39
CA ASP A 137 -30.43 8.78 -15.95
C ASP A 137 -29.46 9.60 -15.09
N GLY A 138 -28.63 10.44 -15.70
CA GLY A 138 -27.69 11.32 -14.99
C GLY A 138 -26.41 10.62 -14.49
N TYR A 139 -26.12 9.40 -14.93
CA TYR A 139 -24.92 8.65 -14.55
C TYR A 139 -23.94 8.47 -15.72
N ASN A 140 -22.64 8.37 -15.41
CA ASN A 140 -21.61 8.10 -16.42
C ASN A 140 -21.66 6.67 -16.92
N VAL A 141 -21.16 6.44 -18.12
CA VAL A 141 -20.76 5.11 -18.61
C VAL A 141 -19.24 5.04 -18.53
N ASN A 142 -18.74 3.98 -17.91
CA ASN A 142 -17.30 3.82 -17.68
C ASN A 142 -16.63 3.02 -18.80
N GLN A 143 -17.38 2.13 -19.44
CA GLN A 143 -16.85 1.24 -20.47
C GLN A 143 -17.99 0.77 -21.40
N VAL A 144 -17.64 0.48 -22.65
CA VAL A 144 -18.52 -0.18 -23.62
C VAL A 144 -17.81 -1.44 -24.10
N ASN A 145 -18.44 -2.59 -23.88
CA ASN A 145 -17.92 -3.89 -24.32
C ASN A 145 -18.54 -4.25 -25.66
N SER A 146 -17.72 -4.73 -26.59
CA SER A 146 -18.19 -5.15 -27.92
C SER A 146 -18.18 -6.67 -28.04
N LYS A 147 -19.24 -7.25 -28.62
CA LYS A 147 -19.33 -8.68 -28.89
C LYS A 147 -19.99 -8.93 -30.25
N LEU A 148 -19.40 -9.80 -31.05
CA LEU A 148 -20.01 -10.34 -32.27
C LEU A 148 -20.57 -11.74 -31.96
N ASP A 149 -21.85 -11.97 -32.24
CA ASP A 149 -22.45 -13.30 -32.17
C ASP A 149 -22.20 -14.11 -33.46
N SER A 150 -22.64 -15.37 -33.48
CA SER A 150 -22.50 -16.26 -34.65
C SER A 150 -23.34 -15.85 -35.85
N ASP A 151 -24.38 -15.06 -35.63
CA ASP A 151 -25.41 -14.72 -36.61
C ASP A 151 -25.13 -13.35 -37.26
N GLY A 152 -24.01 -12.73 -36.91
CA GLY A 152 -23.60 -11.41 -37.40
C GLY A 152 -24.20 -10.23 -36.62
N GLY A 153 -24.79 -10.48 -35.45
CA GLY A 153 -25.19 -9.45 -34.50
C GLY A 153 -23.98 -8.89 -33.76
N PHE A 154 -23.69 -7.61 -33.98
CA PHE A 154 -22.65 -6.86 -33.28
C PHE A 154 -23.27 -6.02 -32.16
N TYR A 155 -22.94 -6.32 -30.91
CA TYR A 155 -23.49 -5.66 -29.72
C TYR A 155 -22.43 -4.79 -29.07
N MET A 156 -22.78 -3.53 -28.87
CA MET A 156 -22.01 -2.57 -28.06
C MET A 156 -22.73 -2.38 -26.73
N THR A 157 -22.28 -3.08 -25.70
CA THR A 157 -22.92 -3.11 -24.38
C THR A 157 -22.24 -2.12 -23.43
N PRO A 158 -22.87 -0.97 -23.12
CA PRO A 158 -22.40 -0.09 -22.06
C PRO A 158 -22.48 -0.78 -20.69
N VAL A 159 -21.41 -0.66 -19.91
CA VAL A 159 -21.30 -1.21 -18.56
C VAL A 159 -20.81 -0.16 -17.56
N ARG A 160 -21.26 -0.30 -16.32
CA ARG A 160 -20.98 0.59 -15.19
C ARG A 160 -20.59 -0.24 -13.96
N PRO A 161 -19.92 0.37 -12.98
CA PRO A 161 -19.73 -0.25 -11.68
C PRO A 161 -21.07 -0.40 -10.95
N LEU A 162 -21.10 -1.26 -9.94
CA LEU A 162 -22.31 -1.50 -9.16
C LEU A 162 -22.83 -0.21 -8.52
N ILE A 163 -21.93 0.59 -7.93
CA ILE A 163 -22.22 1.93 -7.45
C ILE A 163 -21.87 2.93 -8.55
N LYS A 164 -22.91 3.42 -9.23
CA LYS A 164 -22.81 4.33 -10.37
C LYS A 164 -22.22 5.69 -9.98
N SER A 165 -21.35 6.24 -10.82
CA SER A 165 -20.85 7.61 -10.67
C SER A 165 -21.75 8.60 -11.41
N LYS A 166 -22.06 9.73 -10.77
CA LYS A 166 -22.85 10.81 -11.40
C LYS A 166 -22.04 11.52 -12.47
N LYS A 167 -22.72 11.97 -13.53
CA LYS A 167 -22.07 12.81 -14.54
C LYS A 167 -21.62 14.14 -13.94
N PHE A 168 -20.37 14.52 -14.21
CA PHE A 168 -19.83 15.82 -13.79
C PHE A 168 -20.10 16.90 -14.85
N ALA A 169 -20.03 16.53 -16.12
CA ALA A 169 -20.37 17.37 -17.27
C ALA A 169 -20.99 16.49 -18.37
N ASP A 170 -21.57 17.12 -19.38
CA ASP A 170 -22.16 16.44 -20.55
C ASP A 170 -21.07 15.99 -21.54
N ILE A 171 -20.10 15.23 -21.03
CA ILE A 171 -18.93 14.72 -21.76
C ILE A 171 -18.71 13.23 -21.46
N GLY A 172 -17.95 12.57 -22.35
CA GLY A 172 -17.56 11.17 -22.18
C GLY A 172 -18.58 10.19 -22.73
N LEU A 173 -18.46 8.92 -22.35
CA LEU A 173 -19.21 7.84 -23.01
C LEU A 173 -20.74 7.94 -22.85
N ALA A 174 -21.21 8.72 -21.87
CA ALA A 174 -22.62 8.94 -21.59
C ALA A 174 -23.28 10.00 -22.49
N ASN A 175 -22.51 10.81 -23.22
CA ASN A 175 -23.06 11.83 -24.13
C ASN A 175 -22.03 12.16 -25.23
N MET A 176 -22.06 11.43 -26.35
CA MET A 176 -21.06 11.59 -27.41
C MET A 176 -21.53 11.04 -28.77
N TYR A 177 -21.00 11.63 -29.84
CA TYR A 177 -21.04 11.07 -31.20
C TYR A 177 -20.03 9.95 -31.41
N TYR A 178 -20.50 8.85 -31.98
CA TYR A 178 -19.72 7.69 -32.38
C TYR A 178 -19.86 7.43 -33.87
N SER A 179 -18.84 6.82 -34.46
CA SER A 179 -18.85 6.30 -35.82
C SER A 179 -18.39 4.85 -35.82
N ILE A 180 -19.07 3.98 -36.57
CA ILE A 180 -18.65 2.60 -36.79
C ILE A 180 -18.31 2.38 -38.26
N ASN A 181 -17.10 1.87 -38.49
CA ASN A 181 -16.65 1.38 -39.79
C ASN A 181 -16.87 -0.14 -39.85
N LEU A 182 -17.92 -0.58 -40.56
CA LEU A 182 -18.28 -2.00 -40.64
C LEU A 182 -17.19 -2.84 -41.34
N GLU A 183 -16.54 -2.30 -42.36
CA GLU A 183 -15.48 -3.00 -43.11
C GLU A 183 -14.28 -3.28 -42.20
N LEU A 184 -13.85 -2.27 -41.44
CA LEU A 184 -12.74 -2.40 -40.50
C LEU A 184 -13.08 -3.39 -39.38
N VAL A 185 -14.29 -3.34 -38.83
CA VAL A 185 -14.69 -4.27 -37.76
C VAL A 185 -14.73 -5.70 -38.31
N ASN A 186 -15.31 -5.93 -39.49
CA ASN A 186 -15.31 -7.24 -40.15
C ASN A 186 -13.88 -7.75 -40.38
N ALA A 187 -12.97 -6.90 -40.87
CA ALA A 187 -11.57 -7.26 -41.09
C ALA A 187 -10.84 -7.65 -39.79
N ASN A 188 -11.04 -6.88 -38.72
CA ASN A 188 -10.44 -7.16 -37.41
C ASN A 188 -10.95 -8.47 -36.82
N GLN A 189 -12.25 -8.76 -36.94
CA GLN A 189 -12.83 -10.01 -36.44
C GLN A 189 -12.27 -11.24 -37.17
N LYS A 190 -12.11 -11.15 -38.50
CA LYS A 190 -11.46 -12.19 -39.30
C LYS A 190 -10.03 -12.47 -38.84
N ALA A 191 -9.26 -11.42 -38.54
CA ALA A 191 -7.88 -11.55 -38.09
C ALA A 191 -7.75 -12.19 -36.68
N VAL A 192 -8.65 -11.84 -35.75
CA VAL A 192 -8.57 -12.29 -34.34
C VAL A 192 -9.17 -13.68 -34.14
N HIS A 193 -10.30 -13.98 -34.80
CA HIS A 193 -11.09 -15.19 -34.52
C HIS A 193 -11.10 -16.21 -35.66
N GLY A 194 -10.48 -15.91 -36.81
CA GLY A 194 -10.37 -16.82 -37.94
C GLY A 194 -11.70 -17.21 -38.60
N LYS A 195 -12.81 -16.55 -38.22
CA LYS A 195 -14.14 -16.78 -38.76
C LYS A 195 -14.62 -15.57 -39.55
N GLU A 196 -15.19 -15.84 -40.71
CA GLU A 196 -15.75 -14.84 -41.63
C GLU A 196 -17.23 -14.57 -41.28
N VAL A 197 -17.49 -14.18 -40.03
CA VAL A 197 -18.84 -13.76 -39.63
C VAL A 197 -18.98 -12.29 -40.02
N GLU A 198 -19.69 -12.04 -41.12
CA GLU A 198 -20.02 -10.70 -41.57
C GLU A 198 -21.10 -10.08 -40.66
N ILE A 199 -20.87 -8.86 -40.19
CA ILE A 199 -21.87 -8.09 -39.43
C ILE A 199 -23.14 -7.88 -40.26
N GLN A 200 -24.25 -8.44 -39.79
CA GLN A 200 -25.58 -8.27 -40.35
C GLN A 200 -26.38 -7.18 -39.64
N ALA A 201 -26.09 -6.93 -38.36
CA ALA A 201 -26.76 -5.89 -37.58
C ALA A 201 -25.86 -5.33 -36.47
N VAL A 202 -26.05 -4.05 -36.16
CA VAL A 202 -25.38 -3.32 -35.08
C VAL A 202 -26.42 -2.90 -34.04
N TYR A 203 -26.15 -3.28 -32.80
CA TYR A 203 -26.98 -3.01 -31.65
C TYR A 203 -26.20 -2.25 -30.58
N TYR A 204 -26.89 -1.37 -29.87
CA TYR A 204 -26.39 -0.79 -28.63
C TYR A 204 -27.21 -1.33 -27.46
N GLY A 205 -26.52 -1.79 -26.42
CA GLY A 205 -27.12 -2.56 -25.34
C GLY A 205 -26.63 -4.00 -25.29
N SER A 206 -27.29 -4.80 -24.47
CA SER A 206 -26.98 -6.21 -24.25
C SER A 206 -27.74 -7.12 -25.21
N PRO A 207 -27.32 -8.38 -25.42
CA PRO A 207 -28.09 -9.31 -26.25
C PRO A 207 -29.55 -9.46 -25.81
N GLU A 208 -29.83 -9.34 -24.52
CA GLU A 208 -31.17 -9.49 -23.95
C GLU A 208 -32.02 -8.20 -23.99
N ASP A 209 -31.36 -7.04 -23.96
CA ASP A 209 -31.97 -5.69 -23.92
C ASP A 209 -31.15 -4.73 -24.79
N ARG A 210 -31.67 -4.38 -25.98
CA ARG A 210 -30.94 -3.70 -27.05
C ARG A 210 -31.77 -2.76 -27.91
N ILE A 211 -31.09 -1.76 -28.47
CA ILE A 211 -31.58 -0.84 -29.48
C ILE A 211 -30.86 -1.13 -30.80
N LEU A 212 -31.62 -1.27 -31.90
CA LEU A 212 -31.07 -1.44 -33.24
C LEU A 212 -30.55 -0.09 -33.76
N ILE A 213 -29.26 -0.03 -34.10
CA ILE A 213 -28.66 1.14 -34.79
C ILE A 213 -28.74 0.95 -36.30
N TRP A 214 -28.35 -0.24 -36.78
CA TRP A 214 -28.28 -0.53 -38.21
C TRP A 214 -28.46 -2.02 -38.48
N LYS A 215 -29.02 -2.36 -39.64
CA LYS A 215 -29.03 -3.72 -40.18
C LYS A 215 -28.74 -3.71 -41.68
N LYS A 216 -28.21 -4.81 -42.21
CA LYS A 216 -27.97 -4.95 -43.66
C LYS A 216 -29.26 -4.70 -44.44
N GLY A 217 -29.16 -3.86 -45.47
CA GLY A 217 -30.31 -3.40 -46.26
C GLY A 217 -31.12 -2.26 -45.64
N MET A 218 -30.78 -1.77 -44.45
CA MET A 218 -31.36 -0.53 -43.91
C MET A 218 -30.73 0.68 -44.58
N GLU A 219 -31.55 1.48 -45.24
CA GLU A 219 -31.15 2.81 -45.72
C GLU A 219 -31.09 3.78 -44.55
N LEU A 220 -29.96 4.47 -44.43
CA LEU A 220 -29.77 5.54 -43.45
C LEU A 220 -29.71 6.88 -44.19
N PRO A 221 -30.25 7.97 -43.59
CA PRO A 221 -30.10 9.29 -44.16
C PRO A 221 -28.63 9.68 -44.25
N ALA A 222 -28.28 10.52 -45.23
CA ALA A 222 -26.96 11.12 -45.31
C ALA A 222 -26.71 12.01 -44.08
N ALA A 223 -25.50 11.97 -43.55
CA ALA A 223 -25.11 12.82 -42.44
C ALA A 223 -25.11 14.30 -42.85
N SER A 224 -25.58 15.16 -41.96
CA SER A 224 -25.47 16.61 -42.14
C SER A 224 -24.01 17.05 -41.99
N ASP A 225 -23.63 18.19 -42.58
CA ASP A 225 -22.28 18.73 -42.42
C ASP A 225 -21.90 18.99 -40.95
N ALA A 226 -22.89 19.26 -40.08
CA ALA A 226 -22.67 19.41 -38.64
C ALA A 226 -22.29 18.09 -37.95
N ILE A 227 -22.83 16.96 -38.41
CA ILE A 227 -22.47 15.62 -37.94
C ILE A 227 -21.10 15.24 -38.51
N GLU A 228 -20.86 15.48 -39.79
CA GLU A 228 -19.55 15.27 -40.44
C GLU A 228 -18.43 15.99 -39.68
N ALA A 229 -18.66 17.26 -39.30
CA ALA A 229 -17.71 18.06 -38.54
C ALA A 229 -17.32 17.46 -37.17
N GLN A 230 -18.14 16.58 -36.59
CA GLN A 230 -17.79 15.88 -35.33
C GLN A 230 -16.61 14.90 -35.50
N PHE A 231 -16.33 14.47 -36.74
CA PHE A 231 -15.37 13.40 -37.03
C PHE A 231 -14.12 13.86 -37.79
N ILE A 232 -14.08 15.09 -38.31
CA ILE A 232 -12.98 15.60 -39.18
C ILE A 232 -11.58 15.55 -38.53
N ASN A 233 -11.49 15.58 -37.19
CA ASN A 233 -10.20 15.59 -36.46
C ASN A 233 -9.98 14.33 -35.58
N ARG A 234 -10.71 13.23 -35.82
CA ARG A 234 -10.72 12.03 -34.96
C ARG A 234 -10.07 10.78 -35.58
N ASP A 235 -9.53 10.89 -36.79
CA ASP A 235 -8.80 9.82 -37.49
C ASP A 235 -7.27 9.91 -37.24
#